data_AF-A0A7D5P3H0-F1
#
_entry.id   AF-A0A7D5P3H0-F1
#
_cell.length_a   1.000
_cell.length_b   1.000
_cell.length_c   1.000
_cell.angle_alpha   90.00
_cell.angle_beta   90.00
_cell.angle_gamma   90.00
#
_symmetry.space_group_name_H-M   'P 1'
#
loop_
_entity.id
_entity.type
_entity.pdbx_description
1 polymer ?
#
loop_
_entity_poly.entity_id
_entity_poly.type
_entity_poly.pdbx_seq_one_letter_code
_entity_poly.pdbx_strand_id
1 'polypeptide(L)'
;MSRTAQIARITFAAAAATALVLAGVTTPVGAAAADSHGSAAQAAQPETQEEYLDRFRALNGTAAFAQYQELEVIRSQAVLEVQVGNFTDTKRQRMGRVLDLLVTFREAVAARANGSNARSLELGNETDSITDSLLETEGGRQYAVLADLALDRFFERNGQAFLERAEGIERTPDRLTVLERSATAFRRAGAADRFSQITLRIETTRQQYRSDLEEMNESAAVTDAFLASCGGCDAPTEALQRHRLNVFALYSQSLRADIEAQRGETLAARHALSDRTGQFQSETATIDRYRQTLAVTGAGVIVGFAVVVALVGALVTWRLMRWRRDLVDAQAGDVVLVGEILHG
;
A
#
# COMPACT_ATOMS: atom_id res chain seq x y z
N MET A 1 1.76 -8.53 46.55
CA MET A 1 1.59 -7.52 47.62
C MET A 1 2.92 -6.76 47.66
N SER A 2 3.11 -5.47 47.42
CA SER A 2 2.32 -4.22 47.34
C SER A 2 2.86 -3.41 46.13
N ARG A 3 2.05 -2.87 45.21
CA ARG A 3 1.37 -1.56 45.27
C ARG A 3 2.18 -0.44 45.93
N THR A 4 2.76 0.44 45.13
CA THR A 4 2.70 1.90 45.35
C THR A 4 2.90 2.65 44.04
N ALA A 5 1.80 3.26 43.59
CA ALA A 5 1.73 4.26 42.54
C ALA A 5 2.39 5.56 43.03
N GLN A 6 3.04 6.30 42.13
CA GLN A 6 3.17 7.74 42.32
C GLN A 6 2.97 8.46 40.97
N ILE A 7 1.78 9.04 40.87
CA ILE A 7 1.36 9.98 39.85
C ILE A 7 1.85 11.36 40.29
N ALA A 8 2.62 12.05 39.45
CA ALA A 8 2.90 13.48 39.61
C ALA A 8 2.41 14.24 38.38
N ARG A 9 1.28 14.93 38.55
CA ARG A 9 0.84 16.07 37.74
C ARG A 9 1.49 17.32 38.32
N ILE A 10 2.20 18.12 37.52
CA ILE A 10 2.29 19.58 37.72
C ILE A 10 2.21 20.29 36.37
N THR A 11 1.36 21.31 36.39
CA THR A 11 0.84 22.23 35.38
C THR A 11 1.77 23.42 35.05
N PHE A 12 1.66 23.87 33.79
CA PHE A 12 1.65 25.26 33.23
C PHE A 12 2.49 26.40 33.84
N ALA A 13 3.30 27.05 32.97
CA ALA A 13 3.38 28.51 32.70
C ALA A 13 4.50 28.73 31.65
N ALA A 14 4.28 29.17 30.40
CA ALA A 14 3.86 30.49 29.90
C ALA A 14 4.84 31.66 30.21
N ALA A 15 5.47 32.20 29.14
CA ALA A 15 5.86 33.61 28.87
C ALA A 15 7.17 33.67 28.05
N ALA A 16 7.10 34.11 26.77
CA ALA A 16 7.42 35.46 26.29
C ALA A 16 8.93 35.67 26.04
N ALA A 17 9.41 35.72 24.79
CA ALA A 17 9.38 36.83 23.82
C ALA A 17 10.62 37.76 23.90
N THR A 18 11.48 37.73 22.85
CA THR A 18 12.25 38.83 22.21
C THR A 18 13.33 38.18 21.31
N ALA A 19 13.31 38.31 19.97
CA ALA A 19 13.54 39.46 19.09
C ALA A 19 15.04 39.70 18.74
N LEU A 20 15.30 39.59 17.41
CA LEU A 20 16.28 40.29 16.57
C LEU A 20 17.79 40.12 16.82
N VAL A 21 18.53 39.64 15.80
CA VAL A 21 19.55 40.43 15.07
C VAL A 21 19.70 39.87 13.64
N LEU A 22 19.60 40.79 12.67
CA LEU A 22 19.91 40.62 11.25
C LEU A 22 21.43 40.58 11.01
N ALA A 23 21.88 39.65 10.17
CA ALA A 23 23.02 39.79 9.25
C ALA A 23 22.77 38.75 8.14
N GLY A 24 22.54 39.08 6.87
CA GLY A 24 23.27 40.04 6.07
C GLY A 24 24.21 39.29 5.12
N VAL A 25 23.68 38.39 4.29
CA VAL A 25 24.40 37.83 3.13
C VAL A 25 23.47 37.90 1.92
N THR A 26 23.59 39.01 1.19
CA THR A 26 22.99 39.21 -0.12
C THR A 26 23.87 38.52 -1.17
N THR A 27 23.43 37.37 -1.67
CA THR A 27 23.87 36.87 -2.98
C THR A 27 22.90 37.36 -4.05
N PRO A 28 23.38 37.83 -5.21
CA PRO A 28 22.53 38.41 -6.24
C PRO A 28 21.71 37.31 -6.91
N VAL A 29 20.40 37.29 -6.68
CA VAL A 29 19.45 36.60 -7.54
C VAL A 29 19.39 37.40 -8.83
N GLY A 30 20.07 36.89 -9.86
CA GLY A 30 19.90 37.36 -11.22
C GLY A 30 18.45 37.14 -11.64
N ALA A 31 17.75 38.23 -11.90
CA ALA A 31 16.50 38.24 -12.63
C ALA A 31 16.77 37.84 -14.09
N ALA A 32 16.20 36.74 -14.56
CA ALA A 32 15.91 36.51 -15.97
C ALA A 32 14.90 35.37 -16.13
N ALA A 33 13.90 35.64 -16.96
CA ALA A 33 12.94 34.71 -17.57
C ALA A 33 11.90 34.05 -16.64
N ALA A 34 10.79 34.77 -16.46
CA ALA A 34 9.50 34.13 -16.54
C ALA A 34 9.36 33.53 -17.95
N ASP A 35 9.75 32.26 -18.12
CA ASP A 35 9.45 31.51 -19.32
C ASP A 35 7.97 31.14 -19.28
N SER A 36 7.23 31.91 -20.06
CA SER A 36 5.92 31.60 -20.59
C SER A 36 5.76 30.10 -20.86
N HIS A 37 4.71 29.51 -20.28
CA HIS A 37 3.98 28.42 -20.90
C HIS A 37 3.36 28.93 -22.22
N GLY A 38 4.22 29.22 -23.19
CA GLY A 38 3.83 29.34 -24.57
C GLY A 38 3.64 27.93 -25.09
N SER A 39 2.42 27.64 -25.52
CA SER A 39 2.16 26.68 -26.59
C SER A 39 3.36 26.65 -27.53
N ALA A 40 4.06 25.52 -27.60
CA ALA A 40 5.03 25.30 -28.67
C ALA A 40 4.27 25.53 -29.97
N ALA A 41 4.46 26.71 -30.56
CA ALA A 41 4.06 26.96 -31.92
C ALA A 41 4.65 25.80 -32.71
N GLN A 42 3.80 25.03 -33.40
CA GLN A 42 4.23 24.10 -34.42
C GLN A 42 5.15 24.89 -35.34
N ALA A 43 6.45 24.76 -35.10
CA ALA A 43 7.44 25.48 -35.87
C ALA A 43 7.27 24.93 -37.27
N ALA A 44 6.90 25.79 -38.22
CA ALA A 44 6.57 25.37 -39.58
C ALA A 44 7.58 24.35 -40.08
N GLN A 45 7.08 23.23 -40.64
CA GLN A 45 7.95 22.21 -41.22
C GLN A 45 8.83 22.86 -42.29
N PRO A 46 10.14 22.56 -42.32
CA PRO A 46 11.02 23.11 -43.33
C PRO A 46 10.54 22.76 -44.74
N GLU A 47 10.55 23.72 -45.65
CA GLU A 47 10.16 23.50 -47.05
C GLU A 47 11.39 23.52 -47.98
N THR A 48 12.42 24.26 -47.60
CA THR A 48 13.63 24.49 -48.40
C THR A 48 14.84 23.72 -47.88
N GLN A 49 15.81 23.46 -48.76
CA GLN A 49 17.06 22.77 -48.44
C GLN A 49 17.82 23.47 -47.29
N GLU A 50 17.89 24.80 -47.32
CA GLU A 50 18.58 25.61 -46.30
C GLU A 50 17.90 25.50 -44.93
N GLU A 51 16.56 25.55 -44.88
CA GLU A 51 15.82 25.38 -43.63
C GLU A 51 16.04 24.01 -43.00
N TYR A 52 16.07 22.93 -43.80
CA TYR A 52 16.39 21.60 -43.29
C TYR A 52 17.81 21.54 -42.70
N LEU A 53 18.81 22.13 -43.38
CA LEU A 53 20.18 22.17 -42.86
C LEU A 53 20.26 22.90 -41.52
N ASP A 54 19.57 24.03 -41.40
CA ASP A 54 19.58 24.82 -40.17
C ASP A 54 18.90 24.07 -39.01
N ARG A 55 17.78 23.38 -39.28
CA ARG A 55 17.14 22.51 -38.28
C ARG A 55 18.05 21.36 -37.83
N PHE A 56 18.67 20.65 -38.77
CA PHE A 56 19.59 19.55 -38.41
C PHE A 56 20.85 20.05 -37.70
N ARG A 57 21.35 21.24 -38.00
CA ARG A 57 22.48 21.86 -37.28
C ARG A 57 22.09 22.28 -35.87
N ALA A 58 20.88 22.80 -35.68
CA ALA A 58 20.38 23.22 -34.37
C ALA A 58 20.22 22.06 -33.36
N LEU A 59 20.14 20.82 -33.84
CA LEU A 59 20.07 19.61 -33.01
C LEU A 59 21.45 19.16 -32.47
N ASN A 60 22.53 19.63 -33.08
CA ASN A 60 23.89 19.26 -32.70
C ASN A 60 24.19 19.68 -31.25
N GLY A 61 24.88 18.80 -30.51
CA GLY A 61 25.33 19.08 -29.14
C GLY A 61 24.22 19.11 -28.08
N THR A 62 22.98 18.80 -28.44
CA THR A 62 21.91 18.67 -27.45
C THR A 62 22.10 17.41 -26.59
N ALA A 63 21.56 17.42 -25.36
CA ALA A 63 21.78 16.33 -24.40
C ALA A 63 21.36 14.95 -24.92
N ALA A 64 20.28 14.87 -25.71
CA ALA A 64 19.84 13.62 -26.31
C ALA A 64 20.87 13.05 -27.29
N PHE A 65 21.50 13.89 -28.10
CA PHE A 65 22.46 13.48 -29.14
C PHE A 65 23.83 13.14 -28.54
N ALA A 66 24.16 13.72 -27.37
CA ALA A 66 25.31 13.29 -26.59
C ALA A 66 25.10 11.93 -25.92
N GLN A 67 23.86 11.60 -25.51
CA GLN A 67 23.53 10.35 -24.83
C GLN A 67 23.27 9.18 -25.80
N TYR A 68 22.74 9.47 -26.99
CA TYR A 68 22.38 8.51 -28.03
C TYR A 68 23.12 8.88 -29.31
N GLN A 69 24.30 8.28 -29.48
CA GLN A 69 25.20 8.57 -30.61
C GLN A 69 24.58 8.22 -31.97
N GLU A 70 23.64 7.28 -31.98
CA GLU A 70 22.87 6.86 -33.14
C GLU A 70 22.11 8.05 -33.76
N LEU A 71 21.55 8.95 -32.93
CA LEU A 71 20.87 10.16 -33.39
C LEU A 71 21.83 11.16 -34.03
N GLU A 72 23.05 11.25 -33.51
CA GLU A 72 24.09 12.13 -34.07
C GLU A 72 24.60 11.62 -35.42
N VAL A 73 24.66 10.30 -35.59
CA VAL A 73 24.94 9.67 -36.88
C VAL A 73 23.81 9.95 -37.88
N ILE A 74 22.54 9.74 -37.49
CA ILE A 74 21.37 10.05 -38.32
C ILE A 74 21.39 11.52 -38.77
N ARG A 75 21.61 12.45 -37.83
CA ARG A 75 21.69 13.89 -38.08
C ARG A 75 22.81 14.23 -39.06
N SER A 76 24.01 13.68 -38.86
CA SER A 76 25.17 13.93 -39.71
C SER A 76 24.96 13.40 -41.13
N GLN A 77 24.37 12.20 -41.26
CA GLN A 77 23.99 11.62 -42.54
C GLN A 77 22.92 12.48 -43.23
N ALA A 78 21.89 12.93 -42.51
CA ALA A 78 20.86 13.80 -43.05
C ALA A 78 21.43 15.14 -43.56
N VAL A 79 22.36 15.76 -42.82
CA VAL A 79 23.06 16.99 -43.28
C VAL A 79 23.84 16.74 -44.57
N LEU A 80 24.63 15.67 -44.63
CA LEU A 80 25.39 15.30 -45.82
C LEU A 80 24.45 15.05 -47.01
N GLU A 81 23.37 14.33 -46.77
CA GLU A 81 22.41 13.99 -47.81
C GLU A 81 21.73 15.26 -48.32
N VAL A 82 21.25 16.16 -47.45
CA VAL A 82 20.66 17.44 -47.87
C VAL A 82 21.64 18.30 -48.65
N GLN A 83 22.95 18.29 -48.34
CA GLN A 83 23.97 19.06 -49.05
C GLN A 83 24.32 18.52 -50.44
N VAL A 84 24.22 17.20 -50.65
CA VAL A 84 24.71 16.56 -51.87
C VAL A 84 23.57 16.22 -52.82
N GLY A 85 23.70 16.63 -54.08
CA GLY A 85 22.75 16.32 -55.17
C GLY A 85 21.47 17.15 -55.14
N ASN A 86 20.51 16.80 -56.00
CA ASN A 86 19.26 17.56 -56.15
C ASN A 86 18.31 17.33 -54.96
N PHE A 87 17.67 18.41 -54.49
CA PHE A 87 16.68 18.37 -53.41
C PHE A 87 15.27 18.14 -53.97
N THR A 88 14.96 16.87 -54.26
CA THR A 88 13.68 16.44 -54.83
C THR A 88 12.57 16.38 -53.78
N ASP A 89 11.30 16.31 -54.21
CA ASP A 89 10.15 16.19 -53.30
C ASP A 89 10.21 14.92 -52.45
N THR A 90 10.65 13.79 -53.02
CA THR A 90 10.88 12.54 -52.28
C THR A 90 11.92 12.73 -51.17
N LYS A 91 13.00 13.46 -51.46
CA LYS A 91 14.04 13.77 -50.49
C LYS A 91 13.54 14.71 -49.41
N ARG A 92 12.72 15.72 -49.77
CA ARG A 92 12.03 16.60 -48.82
C ARG A 92 11.17 15.79 -47.86
N GLN A 93 10.32 14.90 -48.38
CA GLN A 93 9.47 14.03 -47.57
C GLN A 93 10.28 13.13 -46.62
N ARG A 94 11.35 12.50 -47.12
CA ARG A 94 12.27 11.69 -46.30
C ARG A 94 12.90 12.52 -45.18
N MET A 95 13.47 13.68 -45.49
CA MET A 95 14.13 14.55 -44.51
C MET A 95 13.15 15.15 -43.51
N GLY A 96 11.89 15.40 -43.91
CA GLY A 96 10.79 15.74 -43.00
C GLY A 96 10.62 14.69 -41.92
N ARG A 97 10.47 13.42 -42.32
CA ARG A 97 10.32 12.30 -41.36
C ARG A 97 11.56 12.10 -40.49
N VAL A 98 12.76 12.24 -41.04
CA VAL A 98 14.01 12.16 -40.25
C VAL A 98 14.06 13.28 -39.22
N LEU A 99 13.66 14.50 -39.59
CA LEU A 99 13.62 15.62 -38.65
C LEU A 99 12.58 15.38 -37.55
N ASP A 100 11.37 14.93 -37.91
CA ASP A 100 10.31 14.60 -36.94
C ASP A 100 10.81 13.52 -35.97
N LEU A 101 11.44 12.45 -36.47
CA LEU A 101 12.05 11.40 -35.64
C LEU A 101 13.05 11.97 -34.62
N LEU A 102 13.99 12.78 -35.09
CA LEU A 102 15.05 13.36 -34.27
C LEU A 102 14.51 14.32 -33.20
N VAL A 103 13.50 15.12 -33.55
CA VAL A 103 12.85 16.07 -32.64
C VAL A 103 12.03 15.32 -31.59
N THR A 104 11.20 14.37 -32.00
CA THR A 104 10.34 13.58 -31.10
C THR A 104 11.18 12.74 -30.14
N PHE A 105 12.26 12.10 -30.59
CA PHE A 105 13.16 11.35 -29.70
C PHE A 105 13.82 12.28 -28.68
N ARG A 106 14.30 13.46 -29.11
CA ARG A 106 14.89 14.45 -28.21
C ARG A 106 13.90 14.88 -27.13
N GLU A 107 12.65 15.12 -27.51
CA GLU A 107 11.57 15.45 -26.57
C GLU A 107 11.28 14.29 -25.60
N ALA A 108 11.33 13.03 -26.08
CA ALA A 108 11.18 11.85 -25.23
C ALA A 108 12.28 11.82 -24.14
N VAL A 109 13.53 12.04 -24.52
CA VAL A 109 14.67 12.12 -23.58
C VAL A 109 14.54 13.28 -22.61
N ALA A 110 14.10 14.46 -23.07
CA ALA A 110 13.89 15.62 -22.21
C ALA A 110 12.74 15.40 -21.21
N ALA A 111 11.63 14.81 -21.66
CA ALA A 111 10.52 14.44 -20.79
C ALA A 111 10.96 13.48 -19.69
N ARG A 112 11.83 12.50 -20.02
CA ARG A 112 12.42 11.58 -19.04
C ARG A 112 13.28 12.32 -18.00
N ALA A 113 14.17 13.20 -18.46
CA ALA A 113 15.07 13.96 -17.60
C ALA A 113 14.31 14.85 -16.61
N ASN A 114 13.15 15.38 -17.03
CA ASN A 114 12.26 16.17 -16.19
C ASN A 114 11.29 15.33 -15.33
N GLY A 115 11.49 14.01 -15.25
CA GLY A 115 10.67 13.09 -14.45
C GLY A 115 9.31 12.71 -15.05
N SER A 116 8.97 13.22 -16.24
CA SER A 116 7.71 12.97 -16.95
C SER A 116 7.73 11.65 -17.71
N ASN A 117 7.83 10.53 -16.98
CA ASN A 117 8.05 9.19 -17.57
C ASN A 117 6.91 8.72 -18.48
N ALA A 118 5.65 9.06 -18.18
CA ALA A 118 4.52 8.69 -19.03
C ALA A 118 4.61 9.38 -20.41
N ARG A 119 4.88 10.69 -20.41
CA ARG A 119 5.08 11.47 -21.65
C ARG A 119 6.32 11.00 -22.42
N SER A 120 7.40 10.67 -21.70
CA SER A 120 8.61 10.07 -22.29
C SER A 120 8.31 8.77 -23.05
N LEU A 121 7.51 7.87 -22.47
CA LEU A 121 7.12 6.63 -23.16
C LEU A 121 6.19 6.89 -24.35
N GLU A 122 5.24 7.82 -24.22
CA GLU A 122 4.36 8.21 -25.32
C GLU A 122 5.14 8.72 -26.53
N LEU A 123 6.07 9.67 -26.30
CA LEU A 123 6.97 10.19 -27.32
C LEU A 123 7.92 9.12 -27.88
N GLY A 124 8.35 8.18 -27.03
CA GLY A 124 9.11 7.00 -27.49
C GLY A 124 8.31 6.14 -28.46
N ASN A 125 7.02 5.89 -28.18
CA ASN A 125 6.12 5.14 -29.07
C ASN A 125 5.78 5.93 -30.35
N GLU A 126 5.68 7.25 -30.24
CA GLU A 126 5.50 8.11 -31.42
C GLU A 126 6.75 8.05 -32.31
N THR A 127 7.93 8.06 -31.71
CA THR A 127 9.19 7.90 -32.44
C THR A 127 9.28 6.53 -33.13
N ASP A 128 8.90 5.46 -32.43
CA ASP A 128 8.76 4.09 -32.97
C ASP A 128 7.87 4.06 -34.23
N SER A 129 6.71 4.73 -34.17
CA SER A 129 5.81 4.85 -35.33
C SER A 129 6.41 5.65 -36.50
N ILE A 130 7.21 6.69 -36.21
CA ILE A 130 7.92 7.45 -37.23
C ILE A 130 9.03 6.58 -37.85
N THR A 131 9.72 5.77 -37.05
CA THR A 131 10.73 4.81 -37.49
C THR A 131 10.13 3.78 -38.46
N ASP A 132 8.99 3.18 -38.13
CA ASP A 132 8.25 2.28 -39.03
C ASP A 132 7.90 2.97 -40.36
N SER A 133 7.41 4.20 -40.27
CA SER A 133 7.12 5.05 -41.41
C SER A 133 8.34 5.35 -42.29
N LEU A 134 9.54 5.41 -41.72
CA LEU A 134 10.80 5.59 -42.45
C LEU A 134 11.25 4.30 -43.16
N LEU A 135 10.90 3.11 -42.65
CA LEU A 135 11.21 1.84 -43.32
C LEU A 135 10.51 1.72 -44.68
N GLU A 136 9.31 2.29 -44.80
CA GLU A 136 8.50 2.32 -46.02
C GLU A 136 8.91 3.46 -46.98
N THR A 137 9.62 4.47 -46.47
CA THR A 137 10.03 5.63 -47.27
C THR A 137 11.28 5.28 -48.08
N GLU A 138 11.30 5.63 -49.37
CA GLU A 138 12.47 5.43 -50.24
C GLU A 138 13.72 6.04 -49.59
N GLY A 139 14.80 5.27 -49.45
CA GLY A 139 16.05 5.71 -48.80
C GLY A 139 15.96 5.95 -47.28
N GLY A 140 14.82 5.70 -46.64
CA GLY A 140 14.60 5.92 -45.21
C GLY A 140 15.13 4.80 -44.30
N ARG A 141 15.28 3.58 -44.83
CA ARG A 141 15.66 2.37 -44.06
C ARG A 141 16.94 2.54 -43.23
N GLN A 142 17.96 3.21 -43.77
CA GLN A 142 19.23 3.42 -43.07
C GLN A 142 19.07 4.25 -41.79
N TYR A 143 18.16 5.23 -41.81
CA TYR A 143 17.83 6.05 -40.65
C TYR A 143 16.99 5.27 -39.65
N ALA A 144 16.03 4.50 -40.14
CA ALA A 144 15.16 3.70 -39.31
C ALA A 144 15.94 2.66 -38.47
N VAL A 145 16.86 1.92 -39.08
CA VAL A 145 17.68 0.92 -38.37
C VAL A 145 18.52 1.53 -37.25
N LEU A 146 19.08 2.73 -37.46
CA LEU A 146 19.82 3.44 -36.42
C LEU A 146 18.89 3.96 -35.31
N ALA A 147 17.68 4.40 -35.68
CA ALA A 147 16.68 4.86 -34.73
C ALA A 147 16.13 3.71 -33.87
N ASP A 148 15.92 2.53 -34.44
CA ASP A 148 15.54 1.31 -33.71
C ASP A 148 16.55 1.01 -32.62
N LEU A 149 17.85 1.04 -32.94
CA LEU A 149 18.91 0.83 -31.95
C LEU A 149 18.89 1.88 -30.83
N ALA A 150 18.60 3.15 -31.18
CA ALA A 150 18.44 4.21 -30.18
C ALA A 150 17.21 3.97 -29.29
N LEU A 151 16.10 3.53 -29.88
CA LEU A 151 14.85 3.21 -29.20
C LEU A 151 15.00 2.02 -28.26
N ASP A 152 15.71 0.97 -28.67
CA ASP A 152 16.03 -0.18 -27.83
C ASP A 152 16.72 0.27 -26.54
N ARG A 153 17.80 1.03 -26.67
CA ARG A 153 18.56 1.58 -25.53
C ARG A 153 17.72 2.55 -24.69
N PHE A 154 16.82 3.30 -25.32
CA PHE A 154 15.92 4.21 -24.62
C PHE A 154 14.91 3.45 -23.77
N PHE A 155 14.24 2.46 -24.34
CA PHE A 155 13.27 1.64 -23.61
C PHE A 155 13.94 0.80 -22.53
N GLU A 156 15.16 0.28 -22.77
CA GLU A 156 15.91 -0.46 -21.75
C GLU A 156 16.21 0.42 -20.53
N ARG A 157 16.73 1.64 -20.75
CA ARG A 157 17.00 2.60 -19.67
C ARG A 157 15.72 3.01 -18.93
N ASN A 158 14.60 3.18 -19.64
CA ASN A 158 13.31 3.44 -19.00
C ASN A 158 12.84 2.24 -18.18
N GLY A 159 12.97 1.02 -18.70
CA GLY A 159 12.65 -0.22 -18.02
C GLY A 159 13.40 -0.35 -16.69
N GLN A 160 14.71 -0.08 -16.72
CA GLN A 160 15.56 -0.06 -15.52
C GLN A 160 15.13 1.01 -14.51
N ALA A 161 14.86 2.24 -14.95
CA ALA A 161 14.39 3.30 -14.06
C ALA A 161 13.04 2.99 -13.40
N PHE A 162 12.12 2.34 -14.12
CA PHE A 162 10.86 1.86 -13.52
C PHE A 162 11.11 0.73 -12.52
N LEU A 163 12.03 -0.18 -12.81
CA LEU A 163 12.38 -1.28 -11.89
C LEU A 163 12.93 -0.73 -10.57
N GLU A 164 13.89 0.20 -10.63
CA GLU A 164 14.45 0.88 -9.46
C GLU A 164 13.37 1.65 -8.67
N ARG A 165 12.46 2.34 -9.37
CA ARG A 165 11.33 3.00 -8.72
C ARG A 165 10.40 2.00 -8.02
N ALA A 166 10.11 0.87 -8.65
CA ALA A 166 9.24 -0.15 -8.06
C ALA A 166 9.82 -0.72 -6.75
N GLU A 167 11.15 -0.79 -6.63
CA GLU A 167 11.81 -1.24 -5.39
C GLU A 167 11.64 -0.26 -4.23
N GLY A 168 11.46 1.03 -4.51
CA GLY A 168 11.14 2.05 -3.52
C GLY A 168 9.66 2.18 -3.17
N ILE A 169 8.76 1.43 -3.80
CA ILE A 169 7.32 1.50 -3.54
C ILE A 169 6.90 0.39 -2.56
N GLU A 170 6.43 0.80 -1.39
CA GLU A 170 5.96 -0.12 -0.35
C GLU A 170 4.57 -0.69 -0.66
N ARG A 171 3.66 0.16 -1.17
CA ARG A 171 2.29 -0.24 -1.49
C ARG A 171 2.26 -1.22 -2.64
N THR A 172 1.86 -2.46 -2.35
CA THR A 172 1.97 -3.57 -3.31
C THR A 172 1.21 -3.34 -4.63
N PRO A 173 -0.03 -2.82 -4.65
CA PRO A 173 -0.72 -2.46 -5.89
C PRO A 173 0.03 -1.47 -6.78
N ASP A 174 0.61 -0.43 -6.17
CA ASP A 174 1.31 0.62 -6.91
C ASP A 174 2.64 0.08 -7.46
N ARG A 175 3.33 -0.73 -6.66
CA ARG A 175 4.54 -1.45 -7.08
C ARG A 175 4.27 -2.35 -8.28
N LEU A 176 3.18 -3.12 -8.26
CA LEU A 176 2.76 -3.96 -9.40
C LEU A 176 2.56 -3.13 -10.67
N THR A 177 1.87 -1.99 -10.56
CA THR A 177 1.63 -1.07 -11.69
C THR A 177 2.95 -0.57 -12.30
N VAL A 178 3.94 -0.24 -11.47
CA VAL A 178 5.24 0.22 -11.97
C VAL A 178 6.07 -0.92 -12.56
N LEU A 179 6.01 -2.13 -11.98
CA LEU A 179 6.64 -3.32 -12.56
C LEU A 179 6.07 -3.66 -13.95
N GLU A 180 4.76 -3.52 -14.15
CA GLU A 180 4.11 -3.74 -15.46
C GLU A 180 4.61 -2.75 -16.52
N ARG A 181 4.84 -1.49 -16.13
CA ARG A 181 5.45 -0.48 -17.02
C ARG A 181 6.92 -0.83 -17.33
N SER A 182 7.67 -1.31 -16.34
CA SER A 182 9.03 -1.81 -16.53
C SER A 182 9.07 -2.98 -17.53
N ALA A 183 8.20 -3.98 -17.35
CA ALA A 183 8.07 -5.12 -18.26
C ALA A 183 7.74 -4.66 -19.69
N THR A 184 6.79 -3.73 -19.84
CA THR A 184 6.41 -3.17 -21.14
C THR A 184 7.58 -2.49 -21.84
N ALA A 185 8.38 -1.71 -21.08
CA ALA A 185 9.57 -1.07 -21.61
C ALA A 185 10.65 -2.09 -22.03
N PHE A 186 10.94 -3.10 -21.20
CA PHE A 186 11.89 -4.15 -21.57
C PHE A 186 11.44 -4.98 -22.78
N ARG A 187 10.13 -5.23 -22.92
CA ARG A 187 9.57 -5.88 -24.11
C ARG A 187 9.83 -5.05 -25.37
N ARG A 188 9.62 -3.74 -25.30
CA ARG A 188 9.88 -2.82 -26.42
C ARG A 188 11.38 -2.70 -26.73
N ALA A 189 12.24 -2.82 -25.74
CA ALA A 189 13.69 -2.82 -25.90
C ALA A 189 14.28 -4.11 -26.49
N GLY A 190 13.45 -5.09 -26.87
CA GLY A 190 13.91 -6.42 -27.27
C GLY A 190 14.60 -7.23 -26.17
N ALA A 191 14.56 -6.78 -24.91
CA ALA A 191 15.24 -7.40 -23.77
C ALA A 191 14.44 -8.59 -23.21
N ALA A 192 14.32 -9.66 -24.01
CA ALA A 192 13.45 -10.81 -23.72
C ALA A 192 13.70 -11.48 -22.36
N ASP A 193 14.97 -11.62 -21.96
CA ASP A 193 15.34 -12.22 -20.67
C ASP A 193 14.85 -11.38 -19.49
N ARG A 194 15.06 -10.06 -19.55
CA ARG A 194 14.60 -9.12 -18.51
C ARG A 194 13.08 -9.06 -18.45
N PHE A 195 12.42 -8.99 -19.60
CA PHE A 195 10.97 -9.02 -19.71
C PHE A 195 10.38 -10.28 -19.05
N SER A 196 10.95 -11.46 -19.33
CA SER A 196 10.49 -12.74 -18.78
C SER A 196 10.66 -12.79 -17.26
N GLN A 197 11.83 -12.36 -16.74
CA GLN A 197 12.09 -12.30 -15.29
C GLN A 197 11.10 -11.39 -14.56
N ILE A 198 10.83 -10.20 -15.10
CA ILE A 198 9.92 -9.24 -14.47
C ILE A 198 8.48 -9.74 -14.55
N THR A 199 8.07 -10.37 -15.65
CA THR A 199 6.74 -10.95 -15.79
C THR A 199 6.48 -12.04 -14.75
N LEU A 200 7.44 -12.96 -14.54
CA LEU A 200 7.35 -13.96 -13.48
C LEU A 200 7.26 -13.34 -12.08
N ARG A 201 8.03 -12.26 -11.82
CA ARG A 201 7.97 -11.52 -10.56
C ARG A 201 6.60 -10.87 -10.35
N ILE A 202 6.03 -10.26 -11.40
CA ILE A 202 4.69 -9.66 -11.37
C ILE A 202 3.64 -10.73 -11.06
N GLU A 203 3.67 -11.86 -11.76
CA GLU A 203 2.71 -12.96 -11.57
C GLU A 203 2.77 -13.52 -10.15
N THR A 204 3.97 -13.84 -9.67
CA THR A 204 4.19 -14.34 -8.31
C THR A 204 3.70 -13.34 -7.26
N THR A 205 4.07 -12.06 -7.40
CA THR A 205 3.66 -11.00 -6.47
C THR A 205 2.15 -10.80 -6.49
N ARG A 206 1.52 -10.86 -7.67
CA ARG A 206 0.07 -10.71 -7.83
C ARG A 206 -0.68 -11.89 -7.23
N GLN A 207 -0.19 -13.12 -7.44
CA GLN A 207 -0.79 -14.31 -6.83
C GLN A 207 -0.71 -14.25 -5.31
N GLN A 208 0.47 -13.92 -4.76
CA GLN A 208 0.64 -13.76 -3.32
C GLN A 208 -0.27 -12.66 -2.78
N TYR A 209 -0.33 -11.51 -3.44
CA TYR A 209 -1.20 -10.41 -3.02
C TYR A 209 -2.68 -10.79 -3.01
N ARG A 210 -3.17 -11.55 -4.01
CA ARG A 210 -4.55 -12.04 -4.02
C ARG A 210 -4.83 -13.01 -2.87
N SER A 211 -3.93 -13.96 -2.64
CA SER A 211 -4.02 -14.89 -1.52
C SER A 211 -4.06 -14.15 -0.18
N ASP A 212 -3.17 -13.18 0.01
CA ASP A 212 -3.11 -12.36 1.24
C ASP A 212 -4.38 -11.50 1.39
N LEU A 213 -4.99 -11.03 0.28
CA LEU A 213 -6.28 -10.32 0.33
C LEU A 213 -7.45 -11.24 0.71
N GLU A 214 -7.47 -12.48 0.22
CA GLU A 214 -8.48 -13.47 0.59
C GLU A 214 -8.39 -13.79 2.09
N GLU A 215 -7.19 -14.08 2.59
CA GLU A 215 -6.92 -14.35 4.01
C GLU A 215 -7.26 -13.14 4.90
N MET A 216 -6.99 -11.91 4.43
CA MET A 216 -7.36 -10.68 5.12
C MET A 216 -8.88 -10.48 5.17
N ASN A 217 -9.60 -10.82 4.09
CA ASN A 217 -11.06 -10.73 4.07
C ASN A 217 -11.71 -11.80 4.95
N GLU A 218 -11.15 -13.01 5.01
CA GLU A 218 -11.58 -14.04 5.96
C GLU A 218 -11.36 -13.59 7.40
N SER A 219 -10.20 -12.98 7.69
CA SER A 219 -9.88 -12.41 8.99
C SER A 219 -10.90 -11.33 9.39
N ALA A 220 -11.20 -10.40 8.48
CA ALA A 220 -12.22 -9.37 8.68
C ALA A 220 -13.61 -9.98 8.95
N ALA A 221 -14.00 -11.02 8.21
CA ALA A 221 -15.30 -11.67 8.39
C ALA A 221 -15.43 -12.35 9.77
N VAL A 222 -14.37 -12.97 10.29
CA VAL A 222 -14.35 -13.55 11.64
C VAL A 222 -14.46 -12.47 12.71
N THR A 223 -13.71 -11.38 12.54
CA THR A 223 -13.76 -10.22 13.44
C THR A 223 -15.14 -9.57 13.45
N ASP A 224 -15.71 -9.28 12.29
CA ASP A 224 -17.04 -8.68 12.14
C ASP A 224 -18.13 -9.57 12.73
N ALA A 225 -18.06 -10.89 12.51
CA ALA A 225 -19.01 -11.83 13.08
C ALA A 225 -19.01 -11.82 14.61
N PHE A 226 -17.83 -11.68 15.23
CA PHE A 226 -17.72 -11.53 16.68
C PHE A 226 -18.25 -10.17 17.16
N LEU A 227 -17.88 -9.07 16.50
CA LEU A 227 -18.36 -7.73 16.88
C LEU A 227 -19.89 -7.64 16.80
N ALA A 228 -20.49 -8.27 15.78
CA ALA A 228 -21.94 -8.37 15.63
C ALA A 228 -22.58 -9.28 16.70
N SER A 229 -21.96 -10.41 17.06
CA SER A 229 -22.49 -11.32 18.07
C SER A 229 -22.40 -10.76 19.49
N CYS A 230 -21.45 -9.87 19.76
CA CYS A 230 -21.23 -9.22 21.05
C CYS A 230 -22.06 -7.94 21.26
N GLY A 231 -23.24 -7.79 20.63
CA GLY A 231 -24.13 -6.68 20.93
C GLY A 231 -24.41 -6.56 22.45
N GLY A 232 -24.19 -5.39 23.05
CA GLY A 232 -24.34 -5.17 24.50
C GLY A 232 -23.18 -5.65 25.38
N CYS A 233 -21.99 -5.85 24.80
CA CYS A 233 -20.75 -6.15 25.54
C CYS A 233 -20.03 -4.91 26.09
N ASP A 234 -20.65 -3.73 26.03
CA ASP A 234 -20.08 -2.48 26.57
C ASP A 234 -20.03 -2.46 28.10
N ALA A 235 -20.95 -3.17 28.77
CA ALA A 235 -21.05 -3.23 30.22
C ALA A 235 -21.31 -4.65 30.74
N PRO A 236 -20.71 -5.06 31.88
CA PRO A 236 -20.87 -6.43 32.40
C PRO A 236 -22.32 -6.83 32.72
N THR A 237 -23.12 -5.88 33.21
CA THR A 237 -24.53 -6.12 33.56
C THR A 237 -25.39 -6.36 32.33
N GLU A 238 -25.18 -5.59 31.26
CA GLU A 238 -25.88 -5.75 29.99
C GLU A 238 -25.46 -7.06 29.31
N ALA A 239 -24.16 -7.35 29.29
CA ALA A 239 -23.63 -8.61 28.76
C ALA A 239 -24.24 -9.82 29.48
N LEU A 240 -24.36 -9.76 30.82
CA LEU A 240 -24.98 -10.82 31.61
C LEU A 240 -26.47 -11.00 31.27
N GLN A 241 -27.22 -9.90 31.18
CA GLN A 241 -28.66 -9.94 30.91
C GLN A 241 -28.97 -10.49 29.53
N ARG A 242 -28.21 -10.07 28.52
CA ARG A 242 -28.42 -10.47 27.12
C ARG A 242 -27.90 -11.87 26.84
N HIS A 243 -26.69 -12.19 27.30
CA HIS A 243 -25.98 -13.41 26.88
C HIS A 243 -25.98 -14.52 27.93
N ARG A 244 -26.27 -14.23 29.21
CA ARG A 244 -26.37 -15.21 30.31
C ARG A 244 -25.15 -16.14 30.37
N LEU A 245 -25.34 -17.45 30.16
CA LEU A 245 -24.27 -18.45 30.17
C LEU A 245 -23.45 -18.46 28.86
N ASN A 246 -23.96 -17.86 27.78
CA ASN A 246 -23.25 -17.76 26.49
C ASN A 246 -22.02 -16.82 26.55
N VAL A 247 -21.83 -16.10 27.66
CA VAL A 247 -20.68 -15.22 27.91
C VAL A 247 -19.35 -15.99 27.79
N PHE A 248 -19.29 -17.27 28.18
CA PHE A 248 -18.08 -18.08 28.03
C PHE A 248 -17.76 -18.41 26.57
N ALA A 249 -18.78 -18.69 25.76
CA ALA A 249 -18.62 -18.92 24.33
C ALA A 249 -18.16 -17.63 23.64
N LEU A 250 -18.80 -16.49 23.94
CA LEU A 250 -18.41 -15.18 23.42
C LEU A 250 -16.98 -14.81 23.85
N TYR A 251 -16.57 -15.13 25.08
CA TYR A 251 -15.19 -14.92 25.51
C TYR A 251 -14.20 -15.74 24.67
N SER A 252 -14.49 -17.02 24.40
CA SER A 252 -13.66 -17.85 23.52
C SER A 252 -13.61 -17.31 22.07
N GLN A 253 -14.74 -16.80 21.57
CA GLN A 253 -14.83 -16.18 20.24
C GLN A 253 -14.02 -14.89 20.18
N SER A 254 -13.99 -14.09 21.26
CA SER A 254 -13.17 -12.88 21.34
C SER A 254 -11.68 -13.16 21.19
N LEU A 255 -11.19 -14.28 21.75
CA LEU A 255 -9.78 -14.69 21.60
C LEU A 255 -9.45 -15.05 20.16
N ARG A 256 -10.38 -15.73 19.46
CA ARG A 256 -10.23 -16.04 18.04
C ARG A 256 -10.26 -14.78 17.19
N ALA A 257 -11.23 -13.90 17.42
CA ALA A 257 -11.37 -12.63 16.70
C ALA A 257 -10.13 -11.73 16.88
N ASP A 258 -9.54 -11.68 18.07
CA ASP A 258 -8.29 -10.94 18.34
C ASP A 258 -7.12 -11.47 17.49
N ILE A 259 -6.95 -12.79 17.41
CA ILE A 259 -5.91 -13.41 16.58
C ILE A 259 -6.13 -13.09 15.09
N GLU A 260 -7.37 -13.22 14.60
CA GLU A 260 -7.67 -12.92 13.19
C GLU A 260 -7.54 -11.42 12.89
N ALA A 261 -7.95 -10.52 13.79
CA ALA A 261 -7.76 -9.09 13.61
C ALA A 261 -6.27 -8.71 13.52
N GLN A 262 -5.41 -9.25 14.38
CA GLN A 262 -3.96 -9.05 14.33
C GLN A 262 -3.32 -9.62 13.05
N ARG A 263 -3.84 -10.76 12.57
CA ARG A 263 -3.43 -11.38 11.31
C ARG A 263 -3.78 -10.49 10.13
N GLY A 264 -5.02 -10.00 10.08
CA GLY A 264 -5.50 -9.05 9.08
C GLY A 264 -4.68 -7.75 9.10
N GLU A 265 -4.38 -7.21 10.29
CA GLU A 265 -3.51 -6.05 10.47
C GLU A 265 -2.11 -6.28 9.88
N THR A 266 -1.50 -7.43 10.19
CA THR A 266 -0.16 -7.79 9.71
C THR A 266 -0.12 -7.91 8.19
N LEU A 267 -1.14 -8.53 7.58
CA LEU A 267 -1.26 -8.63 6.12
C LEU A 267 -1.49 -7.24 5.48
N ALA A 268 -2.34 -6.41 6.08
CA ALA A 268 -2.58 -5.05 5.60
C ALA A 268 -1.30 -4.20 5.67
N ALA A 269 -0.56 -4.29 6.78
CA ALA A 269 0.71 -3.59 6.97
C ALA A 269 1.78 -4.06 5.98
N ARG A 270 1.90 -5.37 5.73
CA ARG A 270 2.81 -5.95 4.72
C ARG A 270 2.60 -5.33 3.32
N HIS A 271 1.37 -4.99 2.98
CA HIS A 271 1.02 -4.39 1.68
C HIS A 271 0.90 -2.87 1.71
N ALA A 272 1.26 -2.21 2.82
CA ALA A 272 1.12 -0.78 3.08
C ALA A 272 -0.32 -0.25 2.80
N LEU A 273 -1.31 -0.99 3.28
CA LEU A 273 -2.73 -0.64 3.21
C LEU A 273 -3.17 0.07 4.49
N SER A 274 -2.72 1.32 4.68
CA SER A 274 -2.91 2.11 5.91
C SER A 274 -4.34 2.11 6.44
N ASP A 275 -5.32 2.26 5.55
CA ASP A 275 -6.75 2.35 5.94
C ASP A 275 -7.24 1.02 6.54
N ARG A 276 -6.82 -0.11 5.95
CA ARG A 276 -7.13 -1.45 6.46
C ARG A 276 -6.37 -1.75 7.75
N THR A 277 -5.11 -1.35 7.85
CA THR A 277 -4.34 -1.46 9.10
C THR A 277 -5.04 -0.70 10.24
N GLY A 278 -5.46 0.55 9.99
CA GLY A 278 -6.19 1.35 10.97
C GLY A 278 -7.56 0.75 11.35
N GLN A 279 -8.27 0.15 10.39
CA GLN A 279 -9.50 -0.58 10.66
C GLN A 279 -9.26 -1.73 11.65
N PHE A 280 -8.33 -2.65 11.36
CA PHE A 280 -8.05 -3.78 12.24
C PHE A 280 -7.55 -3.34 13.62
N GLN A 281 -6.74 -2.28 13.71
CA GLN A 281 -6.32 -1.73 15.01
C GLN A 281 -7.51 -1.24 15.85
N SER A 282 -8.47 -0.56 15.23
CA SER A 282 -9.70 -0.11 15.89
C SER A 282 -10.58 -1.29 16.34
N GLU A 283 -10.67 -2.33 15.51
CA GLU A 283 -11.40 -3.56 15.83
C GLU A 283 -10.75 -4.31 16.98
N THR A 284 -9.44 -4.52 16.96
CA THR A 284 -8.65 -5.11 18.06
C THR A 284 -8.88 -4.38 19.38
N ALA A 285 -8.81 -3.04 19.38
CA ALA A 285 -9.07 -2.24 20.57
C ALA A 285 -10.52 -2.39 21.09
N THR A 286 -11.47 -2.67 20.21
CA THR A 286 -12.87 -2.93 20.58
C THR A 286 -13.06 -4.35 21.10
N ILE A 287 -12.46 -5.35 20.44
CA ILE A 287 -12.43 -6.74 20.90
C ILE A 287 -11.83 -6.82 22.30
N ASP A 288 -10.74 -6.11 22.57
CA ASP A 288 -10.10 -6.08 23.88
C ASP A 288 -11.02 -5.57 24.99
N ARG A 289 -11.76 -4.49 24.72
CA ARG A 289 -12.76 -3.96 25.66
C ARG A 289 -13.86 -4.99 25.91
N TYR A 290 -14.41 -5.59 24.87
CA TYR A 290 -15.46 -6.61 25.01
C TYR A 290 -14.96 -7.85 25.74
N ARG A 291 -13.74 -8.30 25.45
CA ARG A 291 -13.09 -9.42 26.13
C ARG A 291 -12.97 -9.18 27.63
N GLN A 292 -12.55 -7.99 28.04
CA GLN A 292 -12.50 -7.61 29.46
C GLN A 292 -13.89 -7.62 30.11
N THR A 293 -14.89 -7.06 29.45
CA THR A 293 -16.28 -7.09 29.93
C THR A 293 -16.79 -8.51 30.09
N LEU A 294 -16.57 -9.38 29.10
CA LEU A 294 -16.97 -10.78 29.13
C LEU A 294 -16.25 -11.56 30.23
N ALA A 295 -14.95 -11.30 30.45
CA ALA A 295 -14.19 -11.94 31.52
C ALA A 295 -14.74 -11.59 32.91
N VAL A 296 -15.01 -10.30 33.16
CA VAL A 296 -15.61 -9.83 34.42
C VAL A 296 -17.01 -10.43 34.61
N THR A 297 -17.80 -10.46 33.54
CA THR A 297 -19.15 -11.05 33.56
C THR A 297 -19.11 -12.55 33.87
N GLY A 298 -18.23 -13.30 33.20
CA GLY A 298 -18.04 -14.73 33.41
C GLY A 298 -17.60 -15.06 34.83
N ALA A 299 -16.68 -14.26 35.41
CA ALA A 299 -16.29 -14.39 36.81
C ALA A 299 -17.49 -14.17 37.75
N GLY A 300 -18.33 -13.16 37.48
CA GLY A 300 -19.55 -12.90 38.23
C GLY A 300 -20.55 -14.08 38.20
N VAL A 301 -20.72 -14.72 37.04
CA VAL A 301 -21.56 -15.92 36.89
C VAL A 301 -21.03 -17.07 37.74
N ILE A 302 -19.72 -17.33 37.71
CA ILE A 302 -19.09 -18.40 38.51
C ILE A 302 -19.29 -18.15 40.00
N VAL A 303 -19.03 -16.93 40.47
CA VAL A 303 -19.22 -16.54 41.87
C VAL A 303 -20.69 -16.69 42.28
N GLY A 304 -21.62 -16.20 41.46
CA GLY A 304 -23.06 -16.33 41.71
C GLY A 304 -23.50 -17.79 41.82
N PHE A 305 -23.04 -18.64 40.92
CA PHE A 305 -23.32 -20.08 40.97
C PHE A 305 -22.75 -20.73 42.23
N ALA A 306 -21.49 -20.42 42.60
CA ALA A 306 -20.88 -20.93 43.81
C ALA A 306 -21.65 -20.52 45.08
N VAL A 307 -22.17 -19.29 45.14
CA VAL A 307 -23.01 -18.82 46.24
C VAL A 307 -24.32 -19.61 46.32
N VAL A 308 -24.99 -19.84 45.18
CA VAL A 308 -26.22 -20.64 45.16
C VAL A 308 -25.97 -22.08 45.63
N VAL A 309 -24.89 -22.71 45.15
CA VAL A 309 -24.51 -24.07 45.59
C VAL A 309 -24.21 -24.09 47.08
N ALA A 310 -23.48 -23.10 47.61
CA ALA A 310 -23.19 -22.99 49.04
C ALA A 310 -24.45 -22.81 49.88
N LEU A 311 -25.41 -21.99 49.42
CA LEU A 311 -26.71 -21.80 50.10
C LEU A 311 -27.54 -23.09 50.13
N VAL A 312 -27.60 -23.82 49.00
CA VAL A 312 -28.30 -25.12 48.94
C VAL A 312 -27.61 -26.12 49.86
N GLY A 313 -26.29 -26.21 49.84
CA GLY A 313 -25.52 -27.07 50.74
C GLY A 313 -25.74 -26.73 52.22
N ALA A 314 -25.76 -25.44 52.57
CA ALA A 314 -26.07 -24.99 53.92
C ALA A 314 -27.50 -25.37 54.34
N LEU A 315 -28.49 -25.23 53.45
CA LEU A 315 -29.88 -25.60 53.72
C LEU A 315 -30.05 -27.11 53.92
N VAL A 316 -29.40 -27.93 53.10
CA VAL A 316 -29.39 -29.40 53.26
C VAL A 316 -28.71 -29.77 54.57
N THR A 317 -27.56 -29.18 54.88
CA THR A 317 -26.83 -29.43 56.13
C THR A 317 -27.67 -29.04 57.35
N TRP A 318 -28.35 -27.90 57.30
CA TRP A 318 -29.28 -27.45 58.35
C TRP A 318 -30.44 -28.44 58.54
N ARG A 319 -31.03 -28.93 57.44
CA ARG A 319 -32.13 -29.91 57.51
C ARG A 319 -31.67 -31.25 58.11
N LEU A 320 -30.48 -31.73 57.73
CA LEU A 320 -29.85 -32.94 58.29
C LEU A 320 -29.55 -32.78 59.78
N MET A 321 -29.02 -31.62 60.20
CA MET A 321 -28.79 -31.33 61.63
C MET A 321 -30.09 -31.31 62.42
N ARG A 322 -31.19 -30.81 61.86
CA ARG A 322 -32.50 -30.83 62.52
C ARG A 322 -33.03 -32.25 62.67
N TRP A 323 -32.99 -33.06 61.61
CA TRP A 323 -33.35 -34.49 61.69
C TRP A 323 -32.54 -35.24 62.74
N ARG A 324 -31.23 -34.96 62.83
CA ARG A 324 -30.38 -35.56 63.85
C ARG A 324 -30.83 -35.20 65.27
N ARG A 325 -31.24 -33.94 65.51
CA ARG A 325 -31.79 -33.54 66.82
C ARG A 325 -33.11 -34.23 67.09
N ASP A 326 -34.03 -34.24 66.12
CA ASP A 326 -35.34 -34.90 66.25
C ASP A 326 -35.17 -36.41 66.56
N LEU A 327 -34.18 -37.09 65.98
CA LEU A 327 -33.84 -38.48 66.29
C LEU A 327 -33.28 -38.68 67.70
N VAL A 328 -32.42 -37.76 68.17
CA VAL A 328 -31.86 -37.80 69.54
C VAL A 328 -32.96 -37.56 70.57
N ASP A 329 -33.86 -36.60 70.34
CA ASP A 329 -34.98 -36.31 71.23
C ASP A 329 -36.00 -37.47 71.26
N ALA A 330 -36.23 -38.13 70.12
CA ALA A 330 -37.08 -39.32 70.06
C ALA A 330 -36.46 -40.51 70.84
N GLN A 331 -35.14 -40.69 70.81
CA GLN A 331 -34.45 -41.70 71.61
C GLN A 331 -34.45 -41.38 73.11
N ALA A 332 -34.42 -40.10 73.49
CA ALA A 332 -34.51 -39.67 74.89
C ALA A 332 -35.92 -39.92 75.49
N GLY A 333 -36.98 -39.79 74.68
CA GLY A 333 -38.36 -40.11 75.10
C GLY A 333 -38.59 -41.59 75.44
N ASP A 334 -37.83 -42.50 74.83
CA ASP A 334 -37.93 -43.94 75.09
C ASP A 334 -37.36 -44.32 76.48
N VAL A 335 -36.48 -43.49 77.04
CA VAL A 335 -35.91 -43.69 78.40
C VAL A 335 -36.92 -43.33 79.50
N VAL A 336 -37.91 -42.48 79.21
CA VAL A 336 -38.94 -42.08 80.18
C VAL A 336 -40.09 -43.12 80.23
N LEU A 337 -40.47 -43.72 79.10
CA LEU A 337 -41.46 -44.80 79.08
C LEU A 337 -40.94 -46.09 79.75
N VAL A 338 -39.65 -46.42 79.62
CA VAL A 338 -39.06 -47.56 80.33
C VAL A 338 -38.91 -47.28 81.84
N GLY A 339 -38.69 -46.04 82.24
CA GLY A 339 -38.65 -45.63 83.65
C GLY A 339 -40.01 -45.69 84.34
N GLU A 340 -41.09 -45.35 83.64
CA GLU A 340 -42.45 -45.36 84.19
C GLU A 340 -43.04 -46.78 84.27
N ILE A 341 -42.65 -47.70 83.37
CA ILE A 341 -43.03 -49.12 83.43
C ILE A 341 -42.29 -49.90 84.53
N LEU A 342 -41.14 -49.40 85.01
CA LEU A 342 -40.36 -50.05 86.08
C LEU A 342 -40.68 -49.52 87.50
N HIS A 343 -41.51 -48.49 87.64
CA HIS A 343 -41.85 -47.86 88.94
C HIS A 343 -43.37 -47.75 89.22
N GLY A 344 -44.22 -48.41 88.44
CA GLY A 344 -45.63 -48.70 88.77
C GLY A 344 -45.81 -50.16 89.17
#